data_AF-A0A329W7L3-F1
#
_entry.id   AF-A0A329W7L3-F1
#
_cell.length_a   1.000
_cell.length_b   1.000
_cell.length_c   1.000
_cell.angle_alpha   90.00
_cell.angle_beta   90.00
_cell.angle_gamma   90.00
#
_symmetry.space_group_name_H-M   'P 1'
#
loop_
_entity.id
_entity.type
_entity.pdbx_description
1 polymer ?
#
loop_
_entity_poly.entity_id
_entity_poly.type
_entity_poly.pdbx_seq_one_letter_code
_entity_poly.pdbx_strand_id
1 'polypeptide(L)'
;MNLTDLRKLILNSGFTLKELLKIKRSFIILHKDAPDIYHKYQSKTDCFCHYLLFRGEEVSMPIIYSTLISSFIMLGMLFSGKAYGIPLMFFVYLLTTVSFLFLFGHSINLITELKLSILYFRFKIKNKFNP
;
A
#
# COMPACT_ATOMS: atom_id res chain seq x y z
N MET A 1 -16.15 -9.27 2.22
CA MET A 1 -14.71 -9.11 2.54
C MET A 1 -14.50 -9.62 3.97
N ASN A 2 -13.85 -10.76 4.15
CA ASN A 2 -13.79 -11.45 5.44
C ASN A 2 -12.68 -10.82 6.32
N LEU A 3 -13.07 -9.94 7.25
CA LEU A 3 -12.14 -9.20 8.13
C LEU A 3 -11.32 -10.13 9.04
N THR A 4 -11.84 -11.32 9.30
CA THR A 4 -11.16 -12.43 9.96
C THR A 4 -9.88 -12.85 9.23
N ASP A 5 -9.92 -12.84 7.89
CA ASP A 5 -8.75 -13.18 7.06
C ASP A 5 -7.73 -12.04 7.04
N LEU A 6 -8.17 -10.78 7.15
CA LEU A 6 -7.28 -9.65 7.33
C LEU A 6 -6.55 -9.74 8.68
N ARG A 7 -7.26 -10.08 9.77
CA ARG A 7 -6.63 -10.28 11.08
C ARG A 7 -5.59 -11.40 11.05
N LYS A 8 -5.90 -12.55 10.41
CA LYS A 8 -4.95 -13.65 10.19
C LYS A 8 -3.75 -13.22 9.32
N LEU A 9 -3.98 -12.40 8.29
CA LEU A 9 -2.91 -11.85 7.45
C LEU A 9 -2.03 -10.87 8.21
N ILE A 10 -2.58 -10.03 9.09
CA ILE A 10 -1.81 -9.13 9.96
C ILE A 10 -0.91 -9.94 10.90
N LEU A 11 -1.46 -11.00 11.53
CA LEU A 11 -0.69 -11.92 12.37
C LEU A 11 0.43 -12.63 11.58
N ASN A 12 0.19 -12.96 10.31
CA ASN A 12 1.15 -13.68 9.46
C ASN A 12 2.06 -12.78 8.60
N SER A 13 1.97 -11.45 8.73
CA SER A 13 2.73 -10.49 7.91
C SER A 13 3.94 -9.87 8.63
N GLY A 14 4.20 -10.30 9.87
CA GLY A 14 5.39 -9.87 10.61
C GLY A 14 5.37 -8.39 11.00
N PHE A 15 4.19 -7.80 11.19
CA PHE A 15 4.09 -6.49 11.83
C PHE A 15 4.48 -6.61 13.30
N THR A 16 5.36 -5.72 13.73
CA THR A 16 5.67 -5.55 15.14
C THR A 16 4.55 -4.82 15.85
N LEU A 17 4.38 -5.07 17.15
CA LEU A 17 3.37 -4.40 17.97
C LEU A 17 3.56 -2.86 17.96
N LYS A 18 4.82 -2.39 17.90
CA LYS A 18 5.17 -0.96 17.76
C LYS A 18 4.68 -0.36 16.44
N GLU A 19 4.77 -1.09 15.33
CA GLU A 19 4.25 -0.66 14.02
C GLU A 19 2.72 -0.58 14.04
N LEU A 20 2.04 -1.58 14.60
CA LEU A 20 0.58 -1.57 14.73
C LEU A 20 0.08 -0.43 15.62
N LEU A 21 0.78 -0.15 16.72
CA LEU A 21 0.47 1.00 17.59
C LEU A 21 0.68 2.34 16.87
N LYS A 22 1.72 2.49 16.04
CA LYS A 22 1.91 3.70 15.23
C LYS A 22 0.76 3.88 14.23
N ILE A 23 0.37 2.83 13.52
CA ILE A 23 -0.75 2.89 12.58
C ILE A 23 -2.06 3.25 13.30
N LYS A 24 -2.30 2.67 14.47
CA LYS A 24 -3.46 2.99 15.32
C LYS A 24 -3.42 4.44 15.81
N ARG A 25 -2.24 4.97 16.12
CA ARG A 25 -2.07 6.39 16.50
C ARG A 25 -2.38 7.31 15.32
N SER A 26 -1.91 7.01 14.12
CA SER A 26 -2.27 7.76 12.91
C SER A 26 -3.77 7.69 12.62
N PHE A 27 -4.42 6.55 12.90
CA PHE A 27 -5.88 6.43 12.81
C PHE A 27 -6.61 7.33 13.81
N ILE A 28 -6.12 7.44 15.04
CA ILE A 28 -6.70 8.33 16.07
C ILE A 28 -6.44 9.81 15.73
N ILE A 29 -5.27 10.15 15.17
CA ILE A 29 -4.98 11.52 14.71
C ILE A 29 -5.91 11.92 13.56
N LEU A 30 -6.24 10.98 12.67
CA LEU A 30 -7.24 11.20 11.62
C LEU A 30 -8.62 11.60 12.17
N HIS A 31 -9.02 11.13 13.36
CA HIS A 31 -10.24 11.58 14.02
C HIS A 31 -10.25 13.09 14.28
N LYS A 32 -9.07 13.65 14.59
CA LYS A 32 -8.88 15.05 14.94
C LYS A 32 -8.76 15.94 13.70
N ASP A 33 -8.07 15.47 12.67
CA ASP A 33 -7.76 16.28 11.48
C ASP A 33 -8.81 16.15 10.36
N ALA A 34 -9.49 14.99 10.26
CA ALA A 34 -10.48 14.70 9.23
C ALA A 34 -11.64 13.83 9.80
N PRO A 35 -12.49 14.43 10.66
CA PRO A 35 -13.54 13.70 11.37
C PRO A 35 -14.53 13.00 10.44
N ASP A 36 -14.82 13.57 9.26
CA ASP A 36 -15.75 12.99 8.28
C ASP A 36 -15.24 11.65 7.73
N ILE A 37 -13.94 11.58 7.45
CA ILE A 37 -13.27 10.36 6.99
C ILE A 37 -13.24 9.33 8.12
N TYR A 38 -12.96 9.77 9.35
CA TYR A 38 -12.97 8.90 10.52
C TYR A 38 -14.36 8.30 10.79
N HIS A 39 -15.42 9.12 10.79
CA HIS A 39 -16.79 8.66 11.04
C HIS A 39 -17.29 7.68 9.98
N LYS A 40 -16.86 7.83 8.71
CA LYS A 40 -17.14 6.87 7.64
C LYS A 40 -16.62 5.46 7.93
N TYR A 41 -15.51 5.34 8.66
CA TYR A 41 -14.91 4.05 9.01
C TYR A 41 -15.31 3.57 10.41
N GLN A 42 -15.66 4.48 11.34
CA GLN A 42 -16.06 4.19 12.71
C GLN A 42 -17.35 3.39 12.84
N SER A 43 -18.32 3.58 11.93
CA SER A 43 -19.61 2.87 11.98
C SER A 43 -19.54 1.38 11.63
N LYS A 44 -18.37 0.90 11.18
CA LYS A 44 -18.15 -0.52 10.85
C LYS A 44 -17.57 -1.26 12.05
N THR A 45 -18.08 -2.47 12.29
CA THR A 45 -17.68 -3.39 13.36
C THR A 45 -16.16 -3.67 13.45
N ASP A 46 -15.42 -3.46 12.36
CA ASP A 46 -13.94 -3.55 12.29
C ASP A 46 -13.29 -2.29 11.69
N CYS A 47 -13.58 -1.13 12.26
CA CYS A 47 -13.10 0.19 11.83
C CYS A 47 -11.58 0.26 11.55
N PHE A 48 -10.74 -0.27 12.43
CA PHE A 48 -9.27 -0.26 12.25
C PHE A 48 -8.80 -1.09 11.05
N CYS A 49 -9.47 -2.21 10.77
CA CYS A 49 -9.17 -3.05 9.62
C CYS A 49 -9.56 -2.38 8.31
N HIS A 50 -10.71 -1.69 8.29
CA HIS A 50 -11.12 -0.89 7.14
C HIS A 50 -10.17 0.29 6.88
N TYR A 51 -9.68 0.95 7.92
CA TYR A 51 -8.68 2.00 7.78
C TYR A 51 -7.34 1.45 7.24
N LEU A 52 -6.88 0.31 7.76
CA LEU A 52 -5.68 -0.37 7.25
C LEU A 52 -5.78 -0.68 5.75
N LEU A 53 -6.95 -1.13 5.30
CA LEU A 53 -7.21 -1.43 3.90
C LEU A 53 -7.23 -0.17 3.03
N PHE A 54 -7.92 0.87 3.48
CA PHE A 54 -7.96 2.16 2.79
C PHE A 54 -6.56 2.75 2.63
N ARG A 55 -5.78 2.76 3.70
CA ARG A 55 -4.40 3.25 3.65
C ARG A 55 -3.50 2.34 2.80
N GLY A 56 -3.71 1.03 2.87
CA GLY A 56 -3.02 0.09 2.00
C GLY A 56 -3.33 0.35 0.53
N GLU A 57 -4.56 0.71 0.20
CA GLU A 57 -5.00 1.08 -1.14
C GLU A 57 -4.38 2.40 -1.63
N GLU A 58 -4.41 3.46 -0.82
CA GLU A 58 -3.82 4.75 -1.17
C GLU A 58 -2.33 4.65 -1.45
N VAL A 59 -1.59 3.87 -0.67
CA VAL A 59 -0.14 3.70 -0.86
C VAL A 59 0.15 2.74 -2.03
N SER A 60 -0.63 1.67 -2.18
CA SER A 60 -0.36 0.64 -3.20
C SER A 60 -0.80 1.04 -4.61
N MET A 61 -1.88 1.81 -4.77
CA MET A 61 -2.42 2.20 -6.08
C MET A 61 -1.38 2.92 -6.97
N PRO A 62 -0.69 3.99 -6.50
CA PRO A 62 0.33 4.66 -7.29
C PRO A 62 1.48 3.73 -7.68
N ILE A 63 1.87 2.82 -6.77
CA ILE A 63 2.93 1.83 -7.01
C ILE A 63 2.49 0.83 -8.08
N ILE A 64 1.24 0.36 -8.06
CA ILE A 64 0.69 -0.54 -9.07
C ILE A 64 0.71 0.12 -10.45
N TYR A 65 0.17 1.33 -10.56
CA TYR A 65 0.13 2.04 -11.83
C TYR A 65 1.53 2.35 -12.37
N SER A 66 2.44 2.82 -11.50
CA SER A 66 3.83 3.05 -11.85
C SER A 66 4.52 1.77 -12.34
N THR A 67 4.32 0.64 -11.65
CA THR A 67 4.87 -0.66 -12.04
C THR A 67 4.37 -1.10 -13.41
N LEU A 68 3.05 -1.00 -13.66
CA LEU A 68 2.44 -1.38 -14.93
C LEU A 68 2.99 -0.53 -16.09
N ILE A 69 3.03 0.79 -15.91
CA ILE A 69 3.52 1.72 -16.94
C ILE A 69 5.00 1.47 -17.21
N SER A 70 5.84 1.41 -16.17
CA SER A 70 7.28 1.17 -16.34
C SER A 70 7.55 -0.20 -16.97
N SER A 71 6.80 -1.23 -16.59
CA SER A 71 6.93 -2.57 -17.20
C SER A 71 6.54 -2.56 -18.68
N PHE A 72 5.46 -1.87 -19.05
CA PHE A 72 5.05 -1.73 -20.45
C PHE A 72 6.12 -1.01 -21.28
N ILE A 73 6.67 0.09 -20.76
CA ILE A 73 7.71 0.85 -21.45
C ILE A 73 9.00 0.02 -21.59
N MET A 74 9.45 -0.65 -20.52
CA MET A 74 10.64 -1.52 -20.56
C MET A 74 10.46 -2.69 -21.54
N LEU A 75 9.27 -3.28 -21.61
CA LEU A 75 8.94 -4.32 -22.59
C LEU A 75 9.02 -3.77 -24.02
N GLY A 76 8.49 -2.56 -24.26
CA GLY A 76 8.62 -1.88 -25.55
C GLY A 76 10.08 -1.56 -25.93
N MET A 77 10.93 -1.23 -24.96
CA MET A 77 12.37 -1.02 -25.20
C MET A 77 13.10 -2.30 -25.57
N LEU A 78 12.75 -3.43 -24.95
CA LEU A 78 13.28 -4.75 -25.30
C LEU A 78 12.96 -5.11 -26.76
N PHE A 79 11.70 -4.93 -27.18
CA PHE A 79 11.28 -5.25 -28.55
C PHE A 79 11.79 -4.29 -29.61
N SER A 80 12.07 -3.03 -29.25
CA SER A 80 12.57 -2.01 -30.19
C SER A 80 14.10 -1.95 -30.30
N GLY A 81 14.83 -2.86 -29.64
CA GLY A 81 16.30 -2.89 -29.63
C GLY A 81 16.94 -1.75 -28.83
N LYS A 82 16.16 -0.99 -28.05
CA LYS A 82 16.62 0.12 -27.20
C LYS A 82 16.91 -0.34 -25.76
N ALA A 83 17.45 -1.55 -25.61
CA ALA A 83 17.66 -2.17 -24.30
C ALA A 83 18.59 -1.36 -23.38
N TYR A 84 19.48 -0.53 -23.93
CA TYR A 84 20.32 0.40 -23.18
C TYR A 84 19.54 1.44 -22.36
N GLY A 85 18.26 1.69 -22.69
CA GLY A 85 17.38 2.59 -21.94
C GLY A 85 16.71 1.93 -20.73
N ILE A 86 16.78 0.60 -20.60
CA ILE A 86 16.16 -0.15 -19.50
C ILE A 86 16.73 0.25 -18.13
N PRO A 87 18.06 0.36 -17.94
CA PRO A 87 18.62 0.83 -16.67
C PRO A 87 18.13 2.23 -16.28
N LEU A 88 17.99 3.13 -17.25
CA LEU A 88 17.48 4.49 -17.00
C LEU A 88 16.01 4.46 -16.57
N MET A 89 15.15 3.71 -17.25
CA MET A 89 13.75 3.60 -16.83
C MET A 89 13.58 2.88 -15.50
N PHE A 90 14.44 1.90 -15.21
CA PHE A 90 14.47 1.26 -13.91
C PHE A 90 14.83 2.28 -12.81
N PHE A 91 15.79 3.16 -13.05
CA PHE A 91 16.13 4.24 -12.12
C PHE A 91 14.98 5.24 -11.92
N VAL A 92 14.32 5.65 -13.01
CA VAL A 92 13.13 6.52 -12.94
C VAL A 92 12.00 5.86 -12.14
N TYR A 93 11.78 4.55 -12.35
CA TYR A 93 10.81 3.76 -11.60
C TYR A 93 11.13 3.72 -10.10
N LEU A 94 12.40 3.51 -9.72
CA LEU A 94 12.82 3.55 -8.33
C LEU A 94 12.58 4.93 -7.70
N LEU A 95 12.95 6.00 -8.38
CA LEU A 95 12.75 7.38 -7.89
C LEU A 95 11.27 7.70 -7.69
N THR A 96 10.42 7.35 -8.65
CA THR A 96 8.97 7.56 -8.55
C THR A 96 8.36 6.75 -7.41
N THR A 97 8.75 5.48 -7.27
CA THR A 97 8.29 4.62 -6.16
C THR A 97 8.67 5.18 -4.79
N VAL A 98 9.93 5.62 -4.61
CA VAL A 98 10.39 6.23 -3.36
C VAL A 98 9.67 7.55 -3.08
N SER A 99 9.43 8.37 -4.10
CA SER A 99 8.71 9.63 -3.98
C SER A 99 7.26 9.42 -3.54
N PHE A 100 6.56 8.44 -4.11
CA PHE A 100 5.20 8.09 -3.71
C PHE A 100 5.15 7.57 -2.27
N LEU A 101 6.07 6.69 -1.89
CA LEU A 101 6.18 6.21 -0.51
C LEU A 101 6.48 7.35 0.48
N PHE A 102 7.19 8.40 0.06
CA PHE A 102 7.46 9.55 0.90
C PHE A 102 6.24 10.48 1.03
N LEU A 103 5.55 10.75 -0.09
CA LEU A 103 4.37 11.63 -0.13
C LEU A 103 3.19 11.05 0.65
N PHE A 104 2.90 9.76 0.48
CA PHE A 104 1.81 9.08 1.19
C PHE A 104 2.23 8.57 2.59
N GLY A 105 3.54 8.42 2.82
CA GLY A 105 4.14 7.93 4.06
C GLY A 105 4.41 8.95 5.15
N HIS A 106 3.92 10.18 5.01
CA HIS A 106 4.22 11.28 5.93
C HIS A 106 3.87 11.01 7.41
N SER A 107 3.04 10.00 7.71
CA SER A 107 2.64 9.69 9.09
C SER A 107 3.11 8.34 9.65
N ILE A 108 3.64 7.44 8.82
CA ILE A 108 4.03 6.08 9.23
C ILE A 108 5.30 5.71 8.46
N ASN A 109 6.36 5.28 9.14
CA ASN A 109 7.68 4.98 8.54
C ASN A 109 7.58 4.26 7.17
N LEU A 110 8.48 4.62 6.24
CA LEU A 110 8.65 4.02 4.90
C LEU A 110 8.57 2.48 4.87
N ILE A 111 9.24 1.81 5.80
CA ILE A 111 9.26 0.34 5.91
C ILE A 111 7.86 -0.22 6.24
N THR A 112 7.13 0.48 7.11
CA THR A 112 5.80 0.06 7.55
C THR A 112 4.77 0.27 6.43
N GLU A 113 4.91 1.33 5.64
CA GLU A 113 4.08 1.55 4.45
C GLU A 113 4.34 0.49 3.37
N LEU A 114 5.60 0.12 3.12
CA LEU A 114 5.94 -0.97 2.20
C LEU A 114 5.29 -2.29 2.65
N LYS A 115 5.38 -2.61 3.95
CA LYS A 115 4.70 -3.78 4.54
C LYS A 115 3.19 -3.70 4.37
N LEU A 116 2.60 -2.52 4.51
CA LEU A 116 1.17 -2.27 4.34
C LEU A 116 0.73 -2.52 2.90
N SER A 117 1.49 -2.02 1.91
CA SER A 117 1.24 -2.29 0.49
C SER A 117 1.31 -3.79 0.21
N ILE A 118 2.33 -4.49 0.71
CA ILE A 118 2.48 -5.95 0.56
C ILE A 118 1.28 -6.68 1.18
N LEU A 119 0.83 -6.27 2.36
CA LEU A 119 -0.35 -6.84 3.02
C LEU A 119 -1.62 -6.61 2.19
N TYR A 120 -1.82 -5.40 1.66
CA TYR A 120 -2.93 -5.09 0.77
C TYR A 120 -2.91 -5.96 -0.50
N PHE A 121 -1.74 -6.13 -1.13
CA PHE A 121 -1.58 -7.03 -2.27
C PHE A 121 -1.95 -8.48 -1.93
N ARG A 122 -1.40 -9.02 -0.83
CA ARG A 122 -1.70 -10.39 -0.38
C ARG A 122 -3.18 -10.57 -0.09
N PHE A 123 -3.81 -9.57 0.52
CA PHE A 123 -5.23 -9.59 0.80
C PHE A 123 -6.05 -9.59 -0.50
N LYS A 124 -5.75 -8.69 -1.45
CA LYS A 124 -6.44 -8.56 -2.74
C LYS A 124 -6.30 -9.80 -3.61
N ILE A 125 -5.12 -10.42 -3.62
CA ILE A 125 -4.88 -11.70 -4.30
C ILE A 125 -5.74 -12.80 -3.65
N LYS A 126 -5.66 -12.98 -2.33
CA LYS A 126 -6.45 -14.02 -1.64
C LYS A 126 -7.96 -13.88 -1.87
N ASN A 127 -8.49 -12.65 -1.81
CA ASN A 127 -9.90 -12.40 -2.08
C ASN A 127 -10.29 -12.64 -3.55
N LYS A 128 -9.38 -12.45 -4.50
CA LYS A 128 -9.65 -12.66 -5.93
C LYS A 128 -9.57 -14.14 -6.32
N PHE A 129 -8.72 -14.91 -5.64
CA PHE A 129 -8.54 -16.34 -5.87
C PHE A 129 -9.42 -17.23 -4.98
N ASN A 130 -10.15 -16.65 -4.02
CA ASN A 130 -11.08 -17.36 -3.14
C ASN A 130 -12.39 -16.55 -3.08
N PRO A 131 -13.28 -16.69 -4.08
CA PRO A 131 -14.59 -16.02 -4.09
C PRO A 131 -15.51 -16.47 -2.95
#